data_AF-A0A969RVE0-F1
#
_entry.id   AF-A0A969RVE0-F1
#
_cell.length_a   1.000
_cell.length_b   1.000
_cell.length_c   1.000
_cell.angle_alpha   90.00
_cell.angle_beta   90.00
_cell.angle_gamma   90.00
#
_symmetry.space_group_name_H-M   'P 1'
#
loop_
_entity.id
_entity.type
_entity.pdbx_description
1 polymer ?
#
loop_
_entity_poly.entity_id
_entity_poly.type
_entity_poly.pdbx_seq_one_letter_code
_entity_poly.pdbx_strand_id
1 'polypeptide(L)'
;MLLNHKPWFRFALKLRGSVLPAVLPRTLLCGIFGEFVALLHSLGLPVALPILAGVIPNIVLGLMLVFRTNTAYERFWEGRKLWGNLINAVRNLSRNIWVSVLEENDSDRQSKTEALQLIMAFVVATKLHL
;
A
#
# COMPACT_ATOMS: atom_id res chain seq x y z
N MET A 1 21.00 11.13 16.60
CA MET A 1 19.63 11.50 17.01
C MET A 1 18.77 10.24 17.03
N LEU A 2 18.80 9.57 18.20
CA LEU A 2 17.88 8.59 18.75
C LEU A 2 17.41 7.41 17.87
N LEU A 3 18.22 6.33 17.89
CA LEU A 3 17.77 4.95 17.71
C LEU A 3 16.77 4.61 18.84
N ASN A 4 15.54 5.06 18.68
CA ASN A 4 14.43 4.64 19.52
C ASN A 4 14.05 3.24 19.05
N HIS A 5 14.59 2.21 19.70
CA HIS A 5 14.13 0.83 19.58
C HIS A 5 12.71 0.72 20.14
N LYS A 6 11.73 1.31 19.44
CA LYS A 6 10.33 1.01 19.69
C LYS A 6 10.19 -0.52 19.59
N PRO A 7 9.55 -1.19 20.56
CA PRO A 7 9.43 -2.63 20.54
C PRO A 7 8.63 -3.04 19.30
N TRP A 8 9.33 -3.50 18.27
CA TRP A 8 8.78 -3.94 16.97
C TRP A 8 7.66 -4.98 17.17
N PHE A 9 7.74 -5.76 18.25
CA PHE A 9 6.75 -6.73 18.66
C PHE A 9 5.37 -6.12 18.95
N ARG A 10 5.31 -4.91 19.54
CA ARG A 10 4.05 -4.20 19.76
C ARG A 10 3.41 -3.72 18.45
N PHE A 11 4.22 -3.50 17.41
CA PHE A 11 3.72 -3.23 16.06
C PHE A 11 3.23 -4.51 15.37
N ALA A 12 3.95 -5.63 15.54
CA ALA A 12 3.56 -6.92 14.98
C ALA A 12 2.20 -7.41 15.49
N LEU A 13 1.90 -7.19 16.78
CA LEU A 13 0.63 -7.59 17.42
C LEU A 13 -0.51 -6.57 17.29
N LYS A 14 -0.34 -5.49 16.53
CA LYS A 14 -1.40 -4.51 16.34
C LYS A 14 -2.45 -5.07 15.38
N LEU A 15 -3.62 -5.44 15.90
CA LEU A 15 -4.71 -6.03 15.10
C LEU A 15 -5.41 -5.02 14.19
N ARG A 16 -5.51 -3.74 14.60
CA ARG A 16 -6.18 -2.70 13.83
C ARG A 16 -5.32 -2.21 12.67
N GLY A 17 -5.79 -2.42 11.44
CA GLY A 17 -5.11 -2.01 10.20
C GLY A 17 -3.98 -2.96 9.76
N SER A 18 -3.87 -4.14 10.36
CA SER A 18 -2.89 -5.16 9.98
C SER A 18 -3.47 -6.16 8.99
N VAL A 19 -2.59 -6.83 8.25
CA VAL A 19 -2.91 -7.95 7.35
C VAL A 19 -3.18 -9.24 8.13
N LEU A 20 -2.80 -9.28 9.42
CA LEU A 20 -2.92 -10.44 10.29
C LEU A 20 -4.36 -11.03 10.36
N PRO A 21 -5.43 -10.26 10.66
CA PRO A 21 -6.79 -10.83 10.69
C PRO A 21 -7.25 -11.38 9.34
N ALA A 22 -6.72 -10.89 8.22
CA ALA A 22 -7.08 -11.38 6.89
C ALA A 22 -6.41 -12.71 6.54
N VAL A 23 -5.21 -12.98 7.07
CA VAL A 23 -4.41 -14.19 6.77
C VAL A 23 -4.60 -15.28 7.84
N LEU A 24 -4.86 -14.88 9.09
CA LEU A 24 -5.04 -15.77 10.24
C LEU A 24 -5.97 -16.97 10.00
N PRO A 25 -7.21 -16.82 9.45
CA PRO A 25 -8.09 -17.98 9.26
C PRO A 25 -7.50 -19.00 8.28
N ARG A 26 -6.80 -18.55 7.23
CA ARG A 26 -6.15 -19.44 6.26
C ARG A 26 -4.96 -20.17 6.88
N THR A 27 -4.16 -19.47 7.66
CA THR A 27 -3.02 -20.06 8.37
C THR A 27 -3.47 -21.11 9.40
N LEU A 28 -4.54 -20.83 10.16
CA LEU A 28 -5.09 -21.79 11.12
C LEU A 28 -5.62 -23.06 10.43
N LEU A 29 -6.32 -22.92 9.31
CA LEU A 29 -6.78 -24.09 8.53
C LEU A 29 -5.62 -24.96 8.05
N CYS A 30 -4.55 -24.35 7.52
CA CYS A 30 -3.35 -25.10 7.13
C CYS A 30 -2.66 -25.77 8.33
N GLY A 31 -2.64 -25.10 9.49
CA GLY A 31 -2.09 -25.66 10.73
C GLY A 31 -2.86 -26.88 11.21
N ILE A 32 -4.20 -26.78 11.28
CA ILE A 32 -5.09 -27.88 11.66
C ILE A 32 -4.94 -29.06 10.69
N PHE A 33 -4.84 -28.79 9.38
CA PHE A 33 -4.61 -29.82 8.38
C PHE A 33 -3.26 -30.53 8.58
N GLY A 34 -2.20 -29.78 8.89
CA GLY A 34 -0.89 -30.36 9.20
C GLY A 34 -0.91 -31.24 10.45
N GLU A 35 -1.58 -30.78 11.51
CA GLU A 35 -1.76 -31.55 12.75
C GLU A 35 -2.58 -32.83 12.51
N PHE A 36 -3.65 -32.75 11.71
CA PHE A 36 -4.44 -33.91 11.32
C PHE A 36 -3.61 -34.96 10.57
N VAL A 37 -2.78 -34.55 9.62
CA VAL A 37 -1.86 -35.46 8.89
C VAL A 37 -0.84 -36.09 9.83
N ALA A 38 -0.29 -35.33 10.78
CA ALA A 38 0.65 -35.84 11.77
C ALA A 38 0.01 -36.90 12.69
N LEU A 39 -1.25 -36.71 13.10
CA LEU A 39 -2.00 -37.69 13.89
C LEU A 39 -2.24 -38.97 13.10
N LEU A 40 -2.65 -38.89 11.83
CA LEU A 40 -2.82 -40.07 10.98
C LEU A 40 -1.53 -40.87 10.80
N HIS A 41 -0.39 -40.19 10.68
CA HIS A 41 0.92 -40.85 10.63
C HIS A 41 1.25 -41.57 11.93
N SER A 42 0.97 -40.95 13.09
CA SER A 42 1.19 -41.57 14.41
C SER A 42 0.31 -42.80 14.66
N LEU A 43 -0.84 -42.90 14.00
CA LEU A 43 -1.75 -44.06 14.04
C LEU A 43 -1.31 -45.21 13.12
N GLY A 44 -0.16 -45.09 12.45
CA GLY A 44 0.42 -46.15 11.62
C GLY A 44 -0.11 -46.20 10.18
N LEU A 45 -0.87 -45.19 9.74
CA LEU A 45 -1.29 -45.10 8.34
C LEU A 45 -0.10 -44.62 7.47
N PRO A 46 0.20 -45.30 6.34
CA PRO A 46 1.28 -44.90 5.45
C PRO A 46 0.89 -43.65 4.66
N VAL A 47 1.03 -42.48 5.28
CA VAL A 47 0.90 -41.18 4.62
C VAL A 47 2.27 -40.75 4.13
N ALA A 48 2.62 -41.12 2.90
CA ALA A 48 3.87 -40.74 2.26
C ALA A 48 3.62 -39.83 1.07
N LEU A 49 4.07 -38.58 1.16
CA LEU A 49 4.15 -37.68 0.00
C LEU A 49 5.62 -37.55 -0.42
N PRO A 50 5.97 -37.84 -1.68
CA PRO A 50 7.33 -37.64 -2.17
C PRO A 50 7.69 -36.15 -2.10
N ILE A 51 8.76 -35.79 -1.38
CA ILE A 51 9.22 -34.40 -1.22
C ILE A 51 9.43 -33.73 -2.60
N LEU A 52 9.95 -34.49 -3.56
CA LEU A 52 10.19 -34.05 -4.94
C LEU A 52 8.92 -33.56 -5.66
N ALA A 53 7.74 -34.09 -5.32
CA ALA A 53 6.48 -33.68 -5.94
C ALA A 53 6.09 -32.23 -5.59
N GLY A 54 6.55 -31.72 -4.42
CA GLY A 54 6.24 -30.37 -3.97
C GLY A 54 7.24 -29.30 -4.40
N VAL A 55 8.44 -29.69 -4.85
CA VAL A 55 9.54 -28.73 -5.12
C VAL A 55 9.18 -27.77 -6.27
N ILE A 56 8.72 -28.32 -7.40
CA ILE A 56 8.39 -27.51 -8.59
C ILE A 56 7.24 -26.53 -8.30
N PRO A 57 6.07 -26.97 -7.76
CA PRO A 57 5.01 -26.05 -7.41
C PRO A 57 5.43 -24.96 -6.41
N ASN A 58 6.22 -25.30 -5.39
CA ASN A 58 6.67 -24.33 -4.39
C ASN A 58 7.57 -23.23 -4.99
N ILE A 59 8.48 -23.60 -5.90
CA ILE A 59 9.34 -22.63 -6.59
C ILE A 59 8.51 -21.71 -7.48
N VAL A 60 7.58 -22.27 -8.26
CA VAL A 60 6.71 -21.48 -9.14
C VAL A 60 5.83 -20.52 -8.33
N LEU A 61 5.23 -20.99 -7.23
CA LEU A 61 4.44 -20.15 -6.33
C LEU A 61 5.27 -19.02 -5.73
N GLY A 62 6.50 -19.31 -5.30
CA GLY A 62 7.43 -18.30 -4.78
C GLY A 62 7.77 -17.24 -5.83
N LEU A 63 8.08 -17.65 -7.06
CA LEU A 63 8.38 -16.75 -8.16
C LEU A 63 7.18 -15.87 -8.55
N MET A 64 5.99 -16.47 -8.67
CA MET A 64 4.76 -15.73 -8.96
C MET A 64 4.43 -14.71 -7.88
N LEU A 65 4.68 -15.05 -6.60
CA LEU A 65 4.50 -14.12 -5.49
C LEU A 65 5.42 -12.90 -5.66
N VAL A 66 6.70 -13.11 -5.95
CA VAL A 66 7.68 -12.04 -6.16
C VAL A 66 7.26 -11.11 -7.29
N PHE A 67 6.88 -11.65 -8.44
CA PHE A 67 6.42 -10.83 -9.56
C PHE A 67 5.17 -10.03 -9.21
N ARG A 68 4.19 -10.66 -8.56
CA ARG A 68 2.97 -9.98 -8.12
C ARG A 68 3.26 -8.86 -7.13
N THR A 69 4.14 -9.10 -6.16
CA THR A 69 4.51 -8.08 -5.17
C THR A 69 5.28 -6.93 -5.81
N ASN A 70 6.16 -7.21 -6.77
CA ASN A 70 6.90 -6.17 -7.49
C ASN A 70 5.96 -5.28 -8.30
N THR A 71 5.05 -5.84 -9.09
CA THR A 71 4.07 -5.05 -9.85
C THR A 71 3.15 -4.25 -8.93
N ALA A 72 2.69 -4.82 -7.82
CA ALA A 72 1.89 -4.08 -6.85
C ALA A 72 2.67 -2.90 -6.23
N TYR A 73 3.96 -3.11 -5.94
CA TYR A 73 4.84 -2.08 -5.40
C TYR A 73 5.09 -0.96 -6.42
N GLU A 74 5.34 -1.30 -7.68
CA GLU A 74 5.48 -0.33 -8.76
C GLU A 74 4.24 0.55 -8.91
N ARG A 75 3.04 -0.04 -8.92
CA ARG A 75 1.77 0.72 -8.99
C ARG A 75 1.57 1.64 -7.79
N PHE A 76 1.90 1.17 -6.58
CA PHE A 76 1.86 2.01 -5.38
C PHE A 76 2.82 3.20 -5.50
N TRP A 77 4.04 2.95 -5.98
CA TRP A 77 5.04 3.98 -6.13
C TRP A 77 4.71 4.97 -7.26
N GLU A 78 4.16 4.48 -8.37
CA GLU A 78 3.64 5.29 -9.47
C GLU A 78 2.53 6.22 -8.99
N GLY A 79 1.54 5.72 -8.24
CA GLY A 79 0.48 6.54 -7.66
C GLY A 79 1.04 7.66 -6.76
N ARG A 80 2.03 7.35 -5.92
CA ARG A 80 2.73 8.35 -5.10
C ARG A 80 3.45 9.41 -5.95
N LYS A 81 4.14 9.00 -7.02
CA LYS A 81 4.81 9.94 -7.95
C LYS A 81 3.80 10.87 -8.62
N LEU A 82 2.69 10.33 -9.13
CA LEU A 82 1.62 11.10 -9.76
C LEU A 82 1.02 12.13 -8.80
N TRP A 83 0.74 11.72 -7.55
CA TRP A 83 0.26 12.63 -6.51
C TRP A 83 1.28 13.75 -6.19
N GLY A 84 2.56 13.41 -6.12
CA GLY A 84 3.63 14.39 -5.95
C GLY A 84 3.73 15.38 -7.12
N ASN A 85 3.60 14.89 -8.35
CA ASN A 85 3.59 15.71 -9.56
C ASN A 85 2.39 16.66 -9.58
N LEU A 86 1.20 16.18 -9.21
CA LEU A 86 0.00 17.01 -9.07
C LEU A 86 0.22 18.18 -8.09
N ILE A 87 0.73 17.89 -6.89
CA ILE A 87 1.02 18.93 -5.88
C ILE A 87 2.04 19.95 -6.41
N ASN A 88 3.09 19.49 -7.09
CA ASN A 88 4.11 20.37 -7.66
C ASN A 88 3.54 21.25 -8.78
N ALA A 89 2.74 20.68 -9.68
CA ALA A 89 2.09 21.40 -10.76
C ALA A 89 1.16 22.49 -10.21
N VAL A 90 0.32 22.16 -9.21
CA VAL A 90 -0.57 23.11 -8.54
C VAL A 90 0.23 24.23 -7.87
N ARG A 91 1.29 23.90 -7.13
CA ARG A 91 2.14 24.92 -6.48
C ARG A 91 2.79 25.86 -7.50
N ASN A 92 3.30 25.31 -8.61
CA ASN A 92 3.93 26.10 -9.66
C ASN A 92 2.91 26.99 -10.38
N LEU A 93 1.72 26.45 -10.68
CA LEU A 93 0.62 27.22 -11.28
C LEU A 93 0.19 28.36 -10.35
N SER A 94 -0.03 28.08 -9.06
CA SER A 94 -0.37 29.11 -8.08
C SER A 94 0.70 30.20 -7.99
N ARG A 95 1.99 29.83 -8.02
CA ARG A 95 3.09 30.81 -8.03
C ARG A 95 3.12 31.64 -9.31
N ASN A 96 2.93 31.02 -10.47
CA ASN A 96 2.87 31.74 -11.74
C ASN A 96 1.69 32.72 -11.78
N ILE A 97 0.51 32.31 -11.33
CA ILE A 97 -0.65 33.21 -11.21
C ILE A 97 -0.30 34.36 -10.25
N TRP A 98 0.29 34.05 -9.09
CA TRP A 98 0.64 35.06 -8.09
C TRP A 98 1.60 36.13 -8.61
N VAL A 99 2.61 35.74 -9.40
CA VAL A 99 3.67 36.64 -9.85
C VAL A 99 3.36 37.29 -11.20
N SER A 100 2.76 36.55 -12.14
CA SER A 100 2.59 36.99 -13.53
C SER A 100 1.29 37.73 -13.81
N VAL A 101 0.25 37.55 -12.99
CA VAL A 101 -1.02 38.27 -13.15
C VAL A 101 -0.94 39.60 -12.40
N LEU A 102 -0.95 40.70 -13.16
CA LEU A 102 -1.00 42.06 -12.64
C LEU A 102 -2.39 42.34 -12.03
N GLU A 103 -2.41 43.10 -10.95
CA GLU A 103 -3.62 43.54 -10.25
C GLU A 103 -3.69 45.06 -10.37
N GLU A 104 -4.66 45.61 -11.11
CA GLU A 104 -4.86 47.06 -11.22
C GLU A 104 -5.93 47.56 -10.26
N ASN A 105 -6.96 46.73 -10.01
CA ASN A 105 -8.07 47.04 -9.10
C ASN A 105 -8.27 45.95 -8.04
N ASP A 106 -8.99 46.29 -6.95
CA ASP A 106 -9.36 45.34 -5.90
C ASP A 106 -10.19 44.14 -6.43
N SER A 107 -10.97 44.34 -7.50
CA SER A 107 -11.71 43.26 -8.19
C SER A 107 -10.79 42.20 -8.80
N ASP A 108 -9.64 42.62 -9.31
CA ASP A 108 -8.68 41.74 -9.98
C ASP A 108 -7.95 40.88 -8.95
N ARG A 109 -7.62 41.50 -7.81
CA ARG A 109 -7.07 40.82 -6.65
C ARG A 109 -8.02 39.78 -6.06
N GLN A 110 -9.32 40.09 -6.01
CA GLN A 110 -10.36 39.17 -5.57
C GLN A 110 -10.48 37.97 -6.54
N SER A 111 -10.59 38.23 -7.85
CA SER A 111 -10.67 37.19 -8.89
C SER A 111 -9.46 36.26 -8.89
N LYS A 112 -8.26 36.82 -8.68
CA LYS A 112 -7.01 36.06 -8.55
C LYS A 112 -7.01 35.15 -7.32
N THR A 113 -7.51 35.65 -6.19
CA THR A 113 -7.61 34.87 -4.95
C THR A 113 -8.62 33.72 -5.11
N GLU A 114 -9.75 33.96 -5.76
CA GLU A 114 -10.74 32.93 -6.08
C GLU A 114 -10.17 31.85 -6.99
N ALA A 115 -9.42 32.23 -8.03
CA ALA A 115 -8.73 31.26 -8.89
C ALA A 115 -7.75 30.37 -8.11
N LEU A 116 -6.98 30.93 -7.19
CA LEU A 116 -6.07 30.17 -6.33
C LEU A 116 -6.81 29.21 -5.39
N GLN A 117 -7.95 29.65 -4.84
CA GLN A 117 -8.81 28.80 -4.02
C GLN A 117 -9.39 27.63 -4.81
N LEU A 118 -9.82 27.84 -6.06
CA LEU A 118 -10.32 26.79 -6.94
C LEU A 118 -9.25 25.74 -7.24
N ILE A 119 -8.00 26.15 -7.47
CA ILE A 119 -6.88 25.23 -7.69
C ILE A 119 -6.62 24.36 -6.44
N MET A 120 -6.69 24.96 -5.25
CA MET A 120 -6.58 24.20 -4.00
C MET A 120 -7.77 23.26 -3.78
N ALA A 121 -8.98 23.73 -4.07
CA ALA A 121 -10.20 22.94 -3.99
C ALA A 121 -10.15 21.73 -4.93
N PHE A 122 -9.58 21.88 -6.13
CA PHE A 122 -9.36 20.78 -7.07
C PHE A 122 -8.49 19.67 -6.48
N VAL A 123 -7.39 19.99 -5.77
CA VAL A 123 -6.55 18.98 -5.11
C VAL A 123 -7.31 18.24 -4.01
N VAL A 124 -8.08 18.98 -3.21
CA VAL A 124 -8.91 18.39 -2.13
C VAL A 124 -10.02 17.50 -2.71
N ALA A 125 -10.69 17.96 -3.76
CA ALA A 125 -11.72 17.20 -4.46
C ALA A 125 -11.15 15.92 -5.09
N THR A 126 -9.97 16.00 -5.72
CA THR A 126 -9.27 14.84 -6.27
C THR A 126 -8.92 13.82 -5.18
N LYS A 127 -8.48 14.28 -3.99
CA LYS A 127 -8.23 13.39 -2.84
C LYS A 127 -9.50 12.68 -2.37
N LEU A 128 -10.64 13.37 -2.37
CA LEU A 128 -11.92 12.81 -1.91
C LEU A 128 -12.55 11.87 -2.94
N HIS A 129 -12.22 12.04 -4.22
CA HIS A 129 -12.72 11.18 -5.30
C HIS A 129 -12.01 9.83 -5.36
N LEU A 130 -10.72 9.78 -4.97
CA LEU A 130 -9.88 8.56 -4.94
C LEU A 130 -10.06 7.77 -3.64
#